data_AF-A0AA37K8X0-F1
#
_entry.id   AF-A0AA37K8X0-F1
#
_cell.length_a   1.000
_cell.length_b   1.000
_cell.length_c   1.000
_cell.angle_alpha   90.00
_cell.angle_beta   90.00
_cell.angle_gamma   90.00
#
_symmetry.space_group_name_H-M   'P 1'
#
loop_
_entity.id
_entity.type
_entity.pdbx_description
1 polymer ?
#
loop_
_entity_poly.entity_id
_entity_poly.type
_entity_poly.pdbx_seq_one_letter_code
_entity_poly.pdbx_strand_id
1 'polypeptide(L)'
;MTKKEYKIIDSIQRACTEDWGLETDVLSTKEHFGTEQDMELPGQWVWVCRLKDDTLAFIDESEADATLTADNSVYLLFKLGE
;
A
#
# COMPACT_ATOMS: atom_id res chain seq x y z
N MET A 1 11.71 -8.98 -8.38
CA MET A 1 10.39 -9.58 -8.16
C MET A 1 10.51 -11.00 -7.65
N THR A 2 10.48 -11.10 -6.33
CA THR A 2 10.28 -12.29 -5.52
C THR A 2 8.82 -12.74 -5.59
N LYS A 3 8.54 -13.96 -5.11
CA LYS A 3 7.18 -14.53 -5.08
C LYS A 3 6.19 -13.68 -4.26
N LYS A 4 6.67 -12.96 -3.24
CA LYS A 4 5.84 -12.10 -2.38
C LYS A 4 5.27 -10.93 -3.19
N GLU A 5 6.11 -10.27 -3.98
CA GLU A 5 5.74 -9.12 -4.82
C GLU A 5 4.65 -9.50 -5.85
N TYR A 6 4.81 -10.64 -6.52
CA TYR A 6 3.79 -11.15 -7.44
C TYR A 6 2.47 -11.49 -6.74
N LYS A 7 2.54 -12.09 -5.54
CA LYS A 7 1.34 -12.44 -4.76
C LYS A 7 0.57 -11.17 -4.36
N ILE A 8 1.26 -10.12 -3.94
CA ILE A 8 0.64 -8.84 -3.58
C ILE A 8 -0.09 -8.25 -4.80
N ILE A 9 0.57 -8.17 -5.95
CA ILE A 9 -0.07 -7.63 -7.16
C ILE A 9 -1.22 -8.52 -7.64
N ASP A 10 -1.09 -9.86 -7.57
CA ASP A 10 -2.20 -10.79 -7.86
C ASP A 10 -3.38 -10.56 -6.93
N SER A 11 -3.13 -10.43 -5.61
CA SER A 11 -4.16 -10.13 -4.62
C SER A 11 -4.87 -8.81 -4.90
N ILE A 12 -4.14 -7.76 -5.27
CA ILE A 12 -4.72 -6.45 -5.61
C ILE A 12 -5.55 -6.54 -6.88
N GLN A 13 -5.04 -7.20 -7.93
CA GLN A 13 -5.78 -7.45 -9.16
C GLN A 13 -7.07 -8.25 -8.91
N ARG A 14 -7.02 -9.25 -8.02
CA ARG A 14 -8.17 -10.07 -7.64
C ARG A 14 -9.17 -9.34 -6.75
N ALA A 15 -8.70 -8.42 -5.92
CA ALA A 15 -9.55 -7.49 -5.19
C ALA A 15 -10.29 -6.53 -6.13
N CYS A 16 -9.84 -6.43 -7.40
CA CYS A 16 -10.41 -5.57 -8.42
C CYS A 16 -10.49 -4.10 -7.97
N THR A 17 -9.56 -3.69 -7.11
CA THR A 17 -9.48 -2.31 -6.63
C THR A 17 -8.72 -1.48 -7.66
N GLU A 18 -9.21 -0.28 -7.93
CA GLU A 18 -8.55 0.67 -8.84
C GLU A 18 -7.61 1.61 -8.07
N ASP A 19 -7.83 1.76 -6.77
CA ASP A 19 -7.06 2.62 -5.87
C ASP A 19 -5.77 1.94 -5.36
N TRP A 20 -4.84 1.66 -6.27
CA TRP A 20 -3.51 1.15 -5.92
C TRP A 20 -2.45 1.66 -6.90
N GLY A 21 -1.19 1.60 -6.48
CA GLY A 21 -0.08 2.04 -7.31
C GLY A 21 1.27 1.52 -6.83
N LEU A 22 2.29 1.82 -7.62
CA LEU A 22 3.68 1.52 -7.32
C LEU A 22 4.46 2.83 -7.27
N GLU A 23 5.18 3.02 -6.19
CA GLU A 23 5.90 4.22 -5.84
C GLU A 23 7.35 3.86 -5.55
N THR A 24 8.27 4.75 -5.93
CA THR A 24 9.70 4.56 -5.69
C THR A 24 10.26 5.78 -5.02
N ASP A 25 10.95 5.58 -3.91
CA ASP A 25 11.70 6.61 -3.20
C ASP A 25 10.80 7.77 -2.73
N VAL A 26 9.80 7.45 -1.90
CA VAL A 26 8.88 8.47 -1.37
C VAL A 26 9.54 9.15 -0.19
N LEU A 27 9.84 10.44 -0.34
CA LEU A 27 10.48 11.23 0.72
C LEU A 27 9.52 11.59 1.86
N SER A 28 8.25 11.88 1.55
CA SER A 28 7.25 12.20 2.57
C SER A 28 5.90 11.64 2.18
N THR A 29 5.44 10.62 2.90
CA THR A 29 4.11 10.03 2.68
C THR A 29 2.99 11.03 2.90
N LYS A 30 3.18 12.00 3.80
CA LYS A 30 2.20 13.05 4.05
C LYS A 30 2.02 13.97 2.85
N GLU A 31 3.10 14.38 2.20
CA GLU A 31 3.02 15.24 1.01
C GLU A 31 2.54 14.46 -0.21
N HIS A 32 2.91 13.18 -0.31
CA HIS A 32 2.54 12.35 -1.45
C HIS A 32 1.09 11.83 -1.38
N PHE A 33 0.71 11.20 -0.27
CA PHE A 33 -0.59 10.57 -0.07
C PHE A 33 -1.59 11.42 0.71
N GLY A 34 -1.15 12.54 1.31
CA GLY A 34 -2.00 13.32 2.21
C GLY A 34 -2.25 12.65 3.55
N THR A 35 -1.41 11.68 3.96
CA THR A 35 -1.61 10.91 5.20
C THR A 35 -1.33 11.74 6.44
N GLU A 36 -1.99 11.40 7.55
CA GLU A 36 -1.74 12.08 8.84
C GLU A 36 -0.31 11.83 9.35
N GLN A 37 0.21 10.64 9.02
CA GLN A 37 1.57 10.21 9.32
C GLN A 37 2.52 10.62 8.20
N ASP A 38 3.65 11.18 8.58
CA ASP A 38 4.75 11.48 7.68
C ASP A 38 5.90 10.50 7.94
N MET A 39 6.23 9.72 6.93
CA MET A 39 7.36 8.80 6.94
C MET A 39 8.02 8.73 5.56
N GLU A 40 9.30 8.41 5.56
CA GLU A 40 10.09 8.18 4.35
C GLU A 40 9.94 6.71 3.94
N LEU A 41 9.66 6.44 2.65
CA LEU A 41 9.60 5.11 2.06
C LEU A 41 10.71 4.97 1.00
N PRO A 42 11.97 4.76 1.42
CA PRO A 42 13.08 4.57 0.49
C PRO A 42 12.94 3.23 -0.25
N GLY A 43 13.29 3.22 -1.54
CA GLY A 43 13.19 2.04 -2.41
C GLY A 43 11.82 1.89 -3.09
N GLN A 44 11.49 0.69 -3.57
CA GLN A 44 10.25 0.44 -4.31
C GLN A 44 9.15 -0.07 -3.38
N TRP A 45 7.97 0.52 -3.46
CA TRP A 45 6.81 0.21 -2.62
C TRP A 45 5.55 0.11 -3.47
N VAL A 46 4.67 -0.81 -3.09
CA VAL A 46 3.31 -0.87 -3.62
C VAL A 46 2.38 -0.39 -2.54
N TRP A 47 1.48 0.52 -2.90
CA TRP A 47 0.43 0.99 -2.01
C TRP A 47 -0.92 0.57 -2.56
N VAL A 48 -1.84 0.27 -1.66
CA VAL A 48 -3.25 0.07 -1.98
C VAL A 48 -4.08 0.84 -0.97
N CYS A 49 -5.01 1.64 -1.47
CA CYS A 49 -5.91 2.44 -0.68
C CYS A 49 -7.26 1.72 -0.58
N ARG A 50 -7.80 1.70 0.63
CA ARG A 50 -9.17 1.28 0.93
C ARG A 50 -9.83 2.28 1.86
N LEU A 51 -11.14 2.27 1.92
CA LEU A 51 -11.87 2.99 2.97
C LEU A 51 -11.74 2.23 4.30
N LYS A 52 -11.79 2.94 5.43
CA LYS A 52 -11.71 2.34 6.77
C LYS A 52 -12.76 1.24 6.99
N ASP A 53 -13.98 1.46 6.49
CA ASP A 53 -15.11 0.53 6.55
C ASP A 53 -15.10 -0.55 5.46
N ASP A 54 -14.21 -0.47 4.48
CA ASP A 54 -14.15 -1.41 3.36
C ASP A 54 -13.07 -2.48 3.60
N THR A 55 -13.37 -3.75 3.37
CA THR A 55 -12.41 -4.84 3.59
C THR A 55 -12.03 -5.49 2.27
N LEU A 56 -10.73 -5.51 1.98
CA LEU A 56 -10.21 -6.11 0.77
C LEU A 56 -10.09 -7.63 0.97
N ALA A 57 -11.12 -8.38 0.57
CA ALA A 57 -11.23 -9.83 0.80
C ALA A 57 -10.06 -10.71 0.28
N PHE A 58 -9.17 -10.14 -0.53
CA PHE A 58 -8.02 -10.83 -1.15
C PHE A 58 -6.66 -10.28 -0.73
N ILE A 59 -6.63 -9.17 0.01
CA ILE A 59 -5.41 -8.53 0.46
C ILE A 59 -5.30 -8.78 1.96
N ASP A 60 -4.24 -9.48 2.36
CA ASP A 60 -3.97 -9.71 3.78
C ASP A 60 -3.22 -8.51 4.35
N GLU A 61 -3.88 -7.77 5.24
CA GLU A 61 -3.32 -6.55 5.83
C GLU A 61 -2.16 -6.85 6.79
N SER A 62 -2.05 -8.07 7.33
CA SER A 62 -0.89 -8.46 8.15
C SER A 62 0.35 -8.72 7.30
N GLU A 63 0.21 -8.91 5.98
CA GLU A 63 1.37 -8.97 5.07
C GLU A 63 1.92 -7.59 4.72
N ALA A 64 1.21 -6.51 5.05
CA ALA A 64 1.66 -5.13 4.81
C ALA A 64 2.85 -4.79 5.71
N ASP A 65 3.85 -4.14 5.12
CA ASP A 65 5.05 -3.69 5.84
C ASP A 65 4.74 -2.42 6.65
N ALA A 66 3.88 -1.56 6.12
CA ALA A 66 3.40 -0.36 6.78
C ALA A 66 1.94 -0.08 6.44
N THR A 67 1.25 0.61 7.33
CA THR A 67 -0.14 1.03 7.11
C THR A 67 -0.27 2.50 7.49
N LEU A 68 -0.72 3.33 6.56
CA LEU A 68 -0.99 4.75 6.80
C LEU A 68 -2.49 5.01 6.81
N THR A 69 -2.90 6.01 7.58
CA THR A 69 -4.29 6.51 7.56
C THR A 69 -4.32 7.95 7.07
N ALA A 70 -5.30 8.23 6.22
CA ALA A 70 -5.63 9.57 5.75
C ALA A 70 -7.13 9.77 5.88
N ASP A 71 -7.58 10.63 6.79
CA ASP A 71 -8.97 11.02 6.98
C ASP A 71 -9.94 9.82 7.17
N ASN A 72 -10.50 9.28 6.07
CA ASN A 72 -11.36 8.10 6.06
C ASN A 72 -10.84 6.89 5.25
N SER A 73 -9.59 6.98 4.78
CA SER A 73 -8.92 5.96 3.98
C SER A 73 -7.71 5.37 4.72
N VAL A 74 -7.41 4.13 4.40
CA VAL A 74 -6.27 3.35 4.87
C VAL A 74 -5.42 2.98 3.66
N TYR A 75 -4.14 3.31 3.70
CA TYR A 75 -3.15 2.93 2.71
C TYR A 75 -2.31 1.80 3.27
N LEU A 76 -2.39 0.63 2.66
CA LEU A 76 -1.53 -0.51 2.97
C LEU A 76 -0.32 -0.46 2.05
N LEU A 77 0.87 -0.49 2.64
CA LEU A 77 2.15 -0.36 1.95
C LEU A 77 2.93 -1.65 2.05
N PHE A 78 3.40 -2.11 0.89
CA PHE A 78 4.16 -3.33 0.74
C PHE A 78 5.49 -3.00 0.09
N LYS A 79 6.59 -3.26 0.79
CA LYS A 79 7.92 -3.05 0.25
C LYS A 79 8.22 -4.09 -0.84
N LEU A 80 8.69 -3.64 -1.99
CA LEU A 80 9.15 -4.49 -3.09
C LEU A 80 10.67 -4.46 -3.16
N GLY A 81 11.28 -5.64 -3.19
CA GLY A 81 12.73 -5.79 -3.22
C GLY A 81 13.34 -5.69 -1.83
N GLU A 82 13.78 -6.83 -1.33
CA GLU A 82 14.84 -6.96 -0.32
C GLU A 82 16.06 -7.59 -0.99
#